data_AF-A0A3D1DGQ2-F1
#
_entry.id   AF-A0A3D1DGQ2-F1
#
_cell.length_a   1.000
_cell.length_b   1.000
_cell.length_c   1.000
_cell.angle_alpha   90.00
_cell.angle_beta   90.00
_cell.angle_gamma   90.00
#
_symmetry.space_group_name_H-M   'P 1'
#
loop_
_entity.id
_entity.type
_entity.pdbx_description
1 polymer ?
#
loop_
_entity_poly.entity_id
_entity_poly.type
_entity_poly.pdbx_seq_one_letter_code
_entity_poly.pdbx_strand_id
1 'polypeptide(L)'
;MSEPLAYEISELWRYPVKSMAGEQVESIALDADGVVGDRRWAVRDLGTGKVASAKKPRPFGGLLHWTASTADDGSVMVESPDHDSWVAGDPALDDALSATLERPVAMATVEIGREESYDSEWPEIPGTALSDVEMELPVAMMTERASFVDLAAVHLVVEDSVAHLSDLMGADVSIRRFRPTALLGSSGETAPGFADLAWVDRTATLGDVGLHVSGPAPRCVMT
;
A
#
# COMPACT_ATOMS: atom_id res chain seq x y z
N MET A 1 28.18 -18.44 13.42
CA MET A 1 27.00 -18.07 12.60
C MET A 1 25.86 -17.89 13.59
N SER A 2 25.26 -16.69 13.70
CA SER A 2 24.09 -16.54 14.56
C SER A 2 22.93 -17.32 13.93
N GLU A 3 22.01 -17.82 14.75
CA GLU A 3 20.75 -18.35 14.24
C GLU A 3 20.01 -17.24 13.48
N PRO A 4 19.30 -17.57 12.39
CA PRO A 4 18.45 -16.61 11.72
C PRO A 4 17.35 -16.14 12.69
N LEU A 5 17.10 -14.83 12.74
CA LEU A 5 15.95 -14.30 13.47
C LEU A 5 14.68 -14.87 12.83
N ALA A 6 13.83 -15.48 13.64
CA ALA A 6 12.55 -16.01 13.20
C ALA A 6 11.42 -15.05 13.59
N TYR A 7 10.47 -14.89 12.67
CA TYR A 7 9.27 -14.10 12.84
C TYR A 7 8.07 -14.95 12.44
N GLU A 8 6.93 -14.70 13.07
CA GLU A 8 5.65 -15.31 12.72
C GLU A 8 4.81 -14.29 11.95
N ILE A 9 4.05 -14.78 10.97
CA ILE A 9 3.10 -13.93 10.24
C ILE A 9 1.85 -13.79 11.12
N SER A 10 1.63 -12.61 11.67
CA SER A 10 0.43 -12.31 12.45
C SER A 10 -0.76 -11.98 11.55
N GLU A 11 -0.51 -11.22 10.49
CA GLU A 11 -1.56 -10.81 9.54
C GLU A 11 -1.01 -10.75 8.10
N LEU A 12 -1.87 -11.08 7.14
CA LEU A 12 -1.65 -10.85 5.72
C LEU A 12 -2.73 -9.94 5.17
N TRP A 13 -2.33 -9.07 4.25
CA TRP A 13 -3.23 -8.09 3.66
C TRP A 13 -3.04 -8.00 2.15
N ARG A 14 -4.15 -7.72 1.45
CA ARG A 14 -4.20 -7.44 0.02
C ARG A 14 -4.96 -6.15 -0.22
N TYR A 15 -4.52 -5.37 -1.20
CA TYR A 15 -5.09 -4.06 -1.55
C TYR A 15 -5.42 -4.03 -3.06
N PRO A 16 -6.57 -4.55 -3.48
CA PRO A 16 -6.89 -4.68 -4.91
C PRO A 16 -6.89 -3.35 -5.68
N VAL A 17 -7.23 -2.24 -5.00
CA VAL A 17 -7.27 -0.89 -5.57
C VAL A 17 -6.26 0.03 -4.88
N LYS A 18 -5.47 0.77 -5.67
CA LYS A 18 -4.55 1.79 -5.15
C LYS A 18 -5.31 2.87 -4.36
N SER A 19 -4.71 3.32 -3.24
CA SER A 19 -5.24 4.35 -2.33
C SER A 19 -6.45 3.97 -1.48
N MET A 20 -7.17 2.88 -1.77
CA MET A 20 -8.31 2.41 -0.98
C MET A 20 -7.89 1.46 0.14
N ALA A 21 -8.64 1.38 1.24
CA ALA A 21 -8.44 0.33 2.25
C ALA A 21 -8.53 -1.07 1.62
N GLY A 22 -7.80 -2.02 2.18
CA GLY A 22 -7.72 -3.39 1.67
C GLY A 22 -8.47 -4.39 2.55
N GLU A 23 -8.16 -5.66 2.30
CA GLU A 23 -8.73 -6.82 2.98
C GLU A 23 -7.63 -7.57 3.74
N GLN A 24 -7.98 -8.10 4.91
CA GLN A 24 -7.16 -9.07 5.61
C GLN A 24 -7.46 -10.45 5.03
N VAL A 25 -6.43 -11.23 4.72
CA VAL A 25 -6.55 -12.53 4.08
C VAL A 25 -5.79 -13.59 4.87
N GLU A 26 -6.19 -14.85 4.72
CA GLU A 26 -5.51 -15.98 5.37
C GLU A 26 -4.26 -16.43 4.60
N SER A 27 -4.22 -16.17 3.29
CA SER A 27 -3.10 -16.52 2.43
C SER A 27 -2.98 -15.55 1.26
N ILE A 28 -1.76 -15.44 0.74
CA ILE A 28 -1.45 -14.70 -0.48
C ILE A 28 -0.66 -15.60 -1.41
N ALA A 29 -0.85 -15.42 -2.72
CA ALA A 29 0.08 -15.92 -3.73
C ALA A 29 1.05 -14.79 -4.09
N LEU A 30 2.33 -15.13 -4.23
CA LEU A 30 3.38 -14.21 -4.65
C LEU A 30 3.95 -14.66 -6.00
N ASP A 31 4.15 -13.72 -6.90
CA ASP A 31 4.96 -13.87 -8.10
C ASP A 31 6.11 -12.84 -8.10
N ALA A 32 6.79 -12.70 -9.24
CA ALA A 32 7.90 -11.75 -9.36
C ALA A 32 7.45 -10.27 -9.24
N ASP A 33 6.16 -9.99 -9.46
CA ASP A 33 5.57 -8.65 -9.41
C ASP A 33 4.95 -8.33 -8.03
N GLY A 34 4.91 -9.32 -7.14
CA GLY A 34 4.43 -9.20 -5.77
C GLY A 34 3.19 -10.02 -5.50
N VAL A 35 2.26 -9.46 -4.72
CA VAL A 35 1.02 -10.16 -4.35
C VAL A 35 0.09 -10.24 -5.55
N VAL A 36 -0.30 -11.45 -5.93
CA VAL A 36 -1.25 -11.68 -7.02
C VAL A 36 -2.59 -11.02 -6.69
N GLY A 37 -3.08 -10.18 -7.61
CA GLY A 37 -4.32 -9.41 -7.43
C GLY A 37 -4.16 -8.12 -6.64
N ASP A 38 -2.98 -7.81 -6.11
CA ASP A 38 -2.73 -6.56 -5.40
C ASP A 38 -2.53 -5.38 -6.36
N ARG A 39 -3.18 -4.26 -6.04
CA ARG A 39 -3.16 -2.98 -6.76
C ARG A 39 -3.27 -3.15 -8.28
N ARG A 40 -4.16 -4.04 -8.74
CA ARG A 40 -4.46 -4.24 -10.17
C ARG A 40 -5.40 -3.17 -10.72
N TRP A 41 -6.01 -2.42 -9.82
CA TRP A 41 -6.88 -1.30 -10.12
C TRP A 41 -6.35 -0.01 -9.46
N ALA A 42 -6.70 1.11 -10.07
CA ALA A 42 -6.54 2.43 -9.49
C ALA A 42 -7.66 3.34 -9.99
N VAL A 43 -7.86 4.46 -9.31
CA VAL A 43 -8.69 5.55 -9.82
C VAL A 43 -7.82 6.45 -10.69
N ARG A 44 -8.30 6.83 -11.88
CA ARG A 44 -7.63 7.77 -12.78
C ARG A 44 -8.39 9.08 -12.82
N ASP A 45 -7.66 10.17 -12.68
CA ASP A 45 -8.20 11.50 -12.93
C ASP A 45 -8.31 11.74 -14.43
N LEU A 46 -9.52 11.91 -14.95
CA LEU A 46 -9.75 12.09 -16.39
C LEU A 46 -9.30 13.47 -16.89
N GLY A 47 -9.19 14.46 -16.00
CA GLY A 47 -8.70 15.79 -16.37
C GLY A 47 -7.19 15.83 -16.61
N THR A 48 -6.43 15.02 -15.86
CA THR A 48 -4.95 14.98 -15.95
C THR A 48 -4.43 13.74 -16.67
N GLY A 49 -5.24 12.67 -16.76
CA GLY A 49 -4.83 11.36 -17.25
C GLY A 49 -4.00 10.55 -16.25
N LYS A 50 -3.65 11.12 -15.09
CA LYS A 50 -2.79 10.52 -14.06
C LYS A 50 -3.58 9.63 -13.11
N VAL A 51 -2.86 8.76 -12.41
CA VAL A 51 -3.44 8.00 -11.30
C VAL A 51 -3.76 8.94 -10.14
N ALA A 52 -5.01 8.89 -9.67
CA ALA A 52 -5.47 9.58 -8.48
C ALA A 52 -4.85 8.90 -7.24
N SER A 53 -3.95 9.61 -6.58
CA SER A 53 -3.20 9.10 -5.43
C SER A 53 -3.53 9.90 -4.19
N ALA A 54 -3.89 9.22 -3.11
CA ALA A 54 -4.11 9.87 -1.82
C ALA A 54 -2.84 10.51 -1.23
N LYS A 55 -1.64 10.23 -1.80
CA LYS A 55 -0.40 10.98 -1.52
C LYS A 55 -0.47 12.46 -1.93
N LYS A 56 -1.52 12.85 -2.66
CA LYS A 56 -1.97 14.23 -2.81
C LYS A 56 -3.33 14.36 -2.09
N PRO A 57 -3.33 14.72 -0.79
CA PRO A 57 -4.52 14.63 0.06
C PRO A 57 -5.70 15.45 -0.46
N ARG A 58 -5.45 16.60 -1.09
CA ARG A 58 -6.46 17.34 -1.84
C ARG A 58 -6.20 17.21 -3.33
N PRO A 59 -7.13 16.62 -4.11
CA PRO A 59 -8.48 16.19 -3.70
C PRO A 59 -8.58 14.73 -3.20
N PHE A 60 -7.52 13.92 -3.35
CA PHE A 60 -7.70 12.46 -3.48
C PHE A 60 -7.70 11.70 -2.16
N GLY A 61 -7.53 12.38 -1.02
CA GLY A 61 -7.50 11.77 0.31
C GLY A 61 -8.78 11.01 0.64
N GLY A 62 -9.92 11.39 0.06
CA GLY A 62 -11.20 10.69 0.24
C GLY A 62 -11.18 9.22 -0.18
N LEU A 63 -10.28 8.83 -1.09
CA LEU A 63 -10.10 7.43 -1.52
C LEU A 63 -9.72 6.50 -0.36
N LEU A 64 -9.08 7.00 0.70
CA LEU A 64 -8.69 6.21 1.87
C LEU A 64 -9.88 5.64 2.65
N HIS A 65 -11.07 6.22 2.48
CA HIS A 65 -12.28 5.81 3.18
C HIS A 65 -13.07 4.74 2.42
N TRP A 66 -12.70 4.46 1.18
CA TRP A 66 -13.26 3.37 0.39
C TRP A 66 -12.51 2.08 0.68
N THR A 67 -13.20 0.95 0.64
CA THR A 67 -12.61 -0.38 0.89
C THR A 67 -12.69 -1.22 -0.38
N ALA A 68 -11.63 -1.97 -0.68
CA ALA A 68 -11.59 -2.90 -1.79
C ALA A 68 -11.26 -4.32 -1.30
N SER A 69 -11.97 -5.30 -1.85
CA SER A 69 -11.74 -6.73 -1.60
C SER A 69 -11.89 -7.53 -2.88
N THR A 70 -11.40 -8.77 -2.89
CA THR A 70 -11.51 -9.68 -4.03
C THR A 70 -12.48 -10.80 -3.69
N ALA A 71 -13.53 -10.98 -4.48
CA ALA A 71 -14.48 -12.07 -4.33
C ALA A 71 -13.90 -13.41 -4.83
N ASP A 72 -14.57 -14.52 -4.50
CA ASP A 72 -14.14 -15.88 -4.85
C ASP A 72 -14.02 -16.11 -6.36
N ASP A 73 -14.77 -15.37 -7.18
CA ASP A 73 -14.72 -15.43 -8.64
C ASP A 73 -13.60 -14.56 -9.25
N GLY A 74 -12.82 -13.88 -8.41
CA GLY A 74 -11.74 -12.97 -8.80
C GLY A 74 -12.20 -11.55 -9.13
N SER A 75 -13.50 -11.25 -9.06
CA SER A 75 -13.97 -9.88 -9.19
C SER A 75 -13.51 -9.02 -8.00
N VAL A 76 -13.19 -7.75 -8.27
CA VAL A 76 -12.83 -6.80 -7.23
C VAL A 76 -14.08 -6.01 -6.84
N MET A 77 -14.44 -6.08 -5.57
CA MET A 77 -15.54 -5.32 -4.99
C MET A 77 -15.00 -4.05 -4.36
N VAL A 78 -15.71 -2.94 -4.55
CA VAL A 78 -15.40 -1.62 -3.98
C VAL A 78 -16.60 -1.16 -3.17
N GLU A 79 -16.38 -0.90 -1.89
CA GLU A 79 -17.39 -0.42 -0.93
C GLU A 79 -17.10 1.04 -0.55
N SER A 80 -18.14 1.88 -0.58
CA SER A 80 -18.08 3.27 -0.14
C SER A 80 -18.09 3.41 1.39
N PRO A 81 -17.75 4.59 1.92
CA PRO A 81 -17.93 4.89 3.35
C PRO A 81 -19.38 4.74 3.84
N ASP A 82 -20.35 4.80 2.94
CA ASP A 82 -21.79 4.68 3.22
C ASP A 82 -22.32 3.24 3.00
N HIS A 83 -21.42 2.27 2.77
CA HIS A 83 -21.70 0.84 2.57
C HIS A 83 -22.43 0.46 1.26
N ASP A 84 -22.46 1.37 0.29
CA ASP A 84 -22.82 1.00 -1.08
C ASP A 84 -21.65 0.26 -1.73
N SER A 85 -21.94 -0.74 -2.57
CA SER A 85 -20.90 -1.58 -3.18
C SER A 85 -21.11 -1.78 -4.68
N TRP A 86 -19.98 -1.84 -5.39
CA TRP A 86 -19.92 -2.04 -6.84
C TRP A 86 -18.79 -2.98 -7.20
N VAL A 87 -18.87 -3.56 -8.39
CA VAL A 87 -17.75 -4.25 -9.01
C VAL A 87 -16.81 -3.20 -9.62
N ALA A 88 -15.50 -3.37 -9.45
CA ALA A 88 -14.50 -2.52 -10.09
C ALA A 88 -14.68 -2.54 -11.63
N GLY A 89 -14.78 -1.35 -12.23
CA GLY A 89 -15.07 -1.17 -13.66
C GLY A 89 -16.55 -1.00 -14.00
N ASP A 90 -17.45 -1.06 -13.02
CA ASP A 90 -18.85 -0.64 -13.20
C ASP A 90 -18.91 0.90 -13.40
N PRO A 91 -19.54 1.42 -14.47
CA PRO A 91 -19.71 2.86 -14.65
C PRO A 91 -20.40 3.58 -13.49
N ALA A 92 -21.28 2.90 -12.74
CA ALA A 92 -21.93 3.48 -11.57
C ALA A 92 -20.94 3.75 -10.42
N LEU A 93 -19.85 2.98 -10.33
CA LEU A 93 -18.76 3.24 -9.40
C LEU A 93 -17.98 4.49 -9.81
N ASP A 94 -17.74 4.69 -11.11
CA ASP A 94 -17.06 5.89 -11.61
C ASP A 94 -17.87 7.16 -11.30
N ASP A 95 -19.19 7.10 -11.44
CA ASP A 95 -20.09 8.18 -11.07
C ASP A 95 -20.03 8.49 -9.57
N ALA A 96 -20.05 7.45 -8.72
CA ALA A 96 -19.98 7.60 -7.27
C ALA A 96 -18.63 8.19 -6.81
N LEU A 97 -17.52 7.67 -7.34
CA LEU A 97 -16.18 8.20 -7.08
C LEU A 97 -16.04 9.64 -7.57
N SER A 98 -16.59 9.95 -8.74
CA SER A 98 -16.54 11.30 -9.29
C SER A 98 -17.31 12.30 -8.45
N ALA A 99 -18.47 11.89 -7.90
CA ALA A 99 -19.24 12.69 -6.98
C ALA A 99 -18.48 12.92 -5.66
N THR A 100 -17.89 11.89 -5.07
CA THR A 100 -17.12 12.00 -3.82
C THR A 100 -15.87 12.87 -3.96
N LEU A 101 -15.17 12.79 -5.10
CA LEU A 101 -13.95 13.56 -5.35
C LEU A 101 -14.22 14.93 -6.00
N GLU A 102 -15.48 15.25 -6.26
CA GLU A 102 -15.94 16.46 -6.95
C GLU A 102 -15.18 16.68 -8.27
N ARG A 103 -14.98 15.59 -9.03
CA ARG A 103 -14.11 15.55 -10.21
C ARG A 103 -14.42 14.36 -11.12
N PRO A 104 -14.31 14.51 -12.45
CA PRO A 104 -14.37 13.36 -13.35
C PRO A 104 -13.21 12.38 -13.12
N VAL A 105 -13.52 11.19 -12.63
CA VAL A 105 -12.57 10.08 -12.46
C VAL A 105 -13.16 8.79 -13.02
N ALA A 106 -12.30 7.81 -13.28
CA ALA A 106 -12.74 6.47 -13.65
C ALA A 106 -11.81 5.40 -13.08
N MET A 107 -12.34 4.21 -12.84
CA MET A 107 -11.55 3.02 -12.54
C MET A 107 -10.68 2.66 -13.73
N ALA A 108 -9.41 2.41 -13.46
CA ALA A 108 -8.43 1.99 -14.45
C ALA A 108 -7.78 0.68 -14.00
N THR A 109 -7.64 -0.23 -14.96
CA THR A 109 -6.83 -1.45 -14.79
C THR A 109 -5.41 -1.19 -15.27
N VAL A 110 -4.49 -2.07 -14.88
CA VAL A 110 -3.11 -2.04 -15.39
C VAL A 110 -3.11 -2.32 -16.89
N GLU A 111 -2.48 -1.44 -17.66
CA GLU A 111 -2.27 -1.60 -19.09
C GLU A 111 -0.78 -1.89 -19.37
N ILE A 112 -0.50 -3.02 -20.02
CA ILE A 112 0.88 -3.42 -20.34
C ILE A 112 1.53 -2.35 -21.24
N GLY A 113 2.69 -1.86 -20.81
CA GLY A 113 3.48 -0.87 -21.56
C GLY A 113 3.03 0.57 -21.37
N ARG A 114 1.98 0.84 -20.58
CA ARG A 114 1.60 2.21 -20.21
C ARG A 114 2.47 2.69 -19.05
N GLU A 115 3.04 3.88 -19.20
CA GLU A 115 3.70 4.56 -18.09
C GLU A 115 2.64 5.30 -17.28
N GLU A 116 2.66 5.03 -15.97
CA GLU A 116 1.72 5.58 -15.01
C GLU A 116 2.47 6.48 -14.04
N SER A 117 1.85 7.61 -13.70
CA SER A 117 2.37 8.55 -12.72
C SER A 117 1.25 9.07 -11.83
N TYR A 118 1.64 9.61 -10.69
CA TYR A 118 0.76 10.30 -9.75
C TYR A 118 1.47 11.50 -9.14
N ASP A 119 0.68 12.50 -8.74
CA ASP A 119 1.20 13.64 -7.97
C ASP A 119 1.31 13.26 -6.49
N SER A 120 2.40 13.66 -5.83
CA SER A 120 2.68 13.41 -4.43
C SER A 120 3.04 14.71 -3.72
N GLU A 121 2.40 14.96 -2.59
CA GLU A 121 2.72 16.06 -1.68
C GLU A 121 3.62 15.53 -0.57
N TRP A 122 4.76 16.19 -0.36
CA TRP A 122 5.71 15.87 0.69
C TRP A 122 5.74 17.00 1.71
N PRO A 123 5.23 16.79 2.93
CA PRO A 123 5.23 17.84 3.96
C PRO A 123 6.66 18.19 4.37
N GLU A 124 6.81 19.32 5.05
CA GLU A 124 8.10 19.66 5.67
C GLU A 124 8.46 18.62 6.74
N ILE A 125 9.46 17.79 6.46
CA ILE A 125 10.04 16.85 7.43
C ILE A 125 11.46 17.31 7.74
N PRO A 126 11.71 17.86 8.96
CA PRO A 126 13.03 18.33 9.35
C PRO A 126 14.12 17.28 9.14
N GLY A 127 15.18 17.64 8.42
CA GLY A 127 16.33 16.76 8.16
C GLY A 127 16.21 15.85 6.93
N THR A 128 15.16 15.98 6.13
CA THR A 128 15.00 15.27 4.86
C THR A 128 15.18 16.19 3.65
N ALA A 129 15.67 15.64 2.53
CA ALA A 129 15.90 16.41 1.30
C ALA A 129 14.62 16.68 0.47
N LEU A 130 13.52 16.00 0.79
CA LEU A 130 12.20 16.15 0.15
C LEU A 130 11.25 16.81 1.15
N SER A 131 11.23 18.13 1.16
CA SER A 131 10.49 18.94 2.13
C SER A 131 9.77 20.07 1.41
N ASP A 132 8.45 20.18 1.62
CA ASP A 132 7.58 21.21 1.03
C ASP A 132 7.58 21.22 -0.51
N VAL A 133 7.48 20.02 -1.10
CA VAL A 133 7.45 19.87 -2.56
C VAL A 133 6.24 19.04 -2.99
N GLU A 134 5.62 19.49 -4.07
CA GLU A 134 4.73 18.66 -4.88
C GLU A 134 5.53 18.15 -6.08
N MET A 135 5.50 16.84 -6.29
CA MET A 135 6.22 16.23 -7.41
C MET A 135 5.41 15.11 -8.05
N GLU A 136 5.58 14.96 -9.36
CA GLU A 136 5.07 13.82 -10.09
C GLU A 136 6.03 12.64 -9.94
N LEU A 137 5.49 11.50 -9.54
CA LEU A 137 6.25 10.28 -9.30
C LEU A 137 5.75 9.16 -10.23
N PRO A 138 6.65 8.34 -10.79
CA PRO A 138 6.25 7.15 -11.50
C PRO A 138 5.66 6.11 -10.55
N VAL A 139 4.67 5.35 -11.03
CA VAL A 139 4.19 4.11 -10.41
C VAL A 139 5.20 2.98 -10.69
N ALA A 140 5.24 1.97 -9.82
CA ALA A 140 6.05 0.76 -9.94
C ALA A 140 7.56 1.07 -10.07
N MET A 141 8.12 1.80 -9.10
CA MET A 141 9.50 2.29 -9.15
C MET A 141 10.57 1.19 -9.12
N MET A 142 10.32 0.07 -8.42
CA MET A 142 11.28 -1.03 -8.29
C MET A 142 10.69 -2.39 -8.68
N THR A 143 9.55 -2.41 -9.38
CA THR A 143 8.90 -3.63 -9.87
C THR A 143 8.74 -3.55 -11.38
N GLU A 144 8.39 -4.67 -12.01
CA GLU A 144 7.86 -4.58 -13.37
C GLU A 144 6.53 -3.80 -13.32
N ARG A 145 6.20 -3.05 -14.39
CA ARG A 145 5.02 -2.17 -14.45
C ARG A 145 3.72 -2.98 -14.63
N ALA A 146 3.57 -4.02 -13.80
CA ALA A 146 2.46 -4.96 -13.81
C ALA A 146 1.41 -4.63 -12.74
N SER A 147 1.65 -3.69 -11.82
CA SER A 147 0.68 -3.27 -10.81
C SER A 147 0.83 -1.78 -10.48
N PHE A 148 -0.15 -1.22 -9.76
CA PHE A 148 -0.13 0.15 -9.25
C PHE A 148 0.60 0.31 -7.91
N VAL A 149 1.43 -0.66 -7.51
CA VAL A 149 2.34 -0.56 -6.36
C VAL A 149 3.28 0.64 -6.53
N ASP A 150 3.68 1.25 -5.43
CA ASP A 150 4.56 2.42 -5.51
C ASP A 150 6.03 2.02 -5.70
N LEU A 151 6.53 1.20 -4.78
CA LEU A 151 7.96 1.00 -4.60
C LEU A 151 8.34 -0.46 -4.79
N ALA A 152 7.95 -1.32 -3.84
CA ALA A 152 8.37 -2.72 -3.77
C ALA A 152 7.19 -3.69 -3.85
N ALA A 153 7.48 -4.92 -4.26
CA ALA A 153 6.53 -6.02 -4.43
C ALA A 153 5.88 -6.49 -3.11
N VAL A 154 6.59 -6.36 -1.99
CA VAL A 154 6.14 -6.77 -0.65
C VAL A 154 6.51 -5.69 0.35
N HIS A 155 5.58 -5.31 1.23
CA HIS A 155 5.84 -4.46 2.38
C HIS A 155 5.71 -5.26 3.68
N LEU A 156 6.81 -5.39 4.41
CA LEU A 156 6.83 -6.00 5.74
C LEU A 156 6.77 -4.92 6.81
N VAL A 157 6.01 -5.18 7.87
CA VAL A 157 5.98 -4.35 9.09
C VAL A 157 6.08 -5.27 10.30
N VAL A 158 6.79 -4.85 11.34
CA VAL A 158 6.98 -5.62 12.57
C VAL A 158 6.12 -5.03 13.69
N GLU A 159 5.44 -5.88 14.45
CA GLU A 159 4.58 -5.48 15.57
C GLU A 159 5.34 -4.65 16.61
N ASP A 160 6.55 -5.09 16.98
CA ASP A 160 7.41 -4.40 17.94
C ASP A 160 7.70 -2.95 17.51
N SER A 161 7.91 -2.72 16.20
CA SER A 161 8.17 -1.38 15.64
C SER A 161 6.93 -0.48 15.70
N VAL A 162 5.73 -1.06 15.54
CA VAL A 162 4.45 -0.32 15.67
C VAL A 162 4.13 -0.02 17.13
N ALA A 163 4.38 -0.98 18.03
CA ALA A 163 4.25 -0.77 19.48
C ALA A 163 5.20 0.33 19.95
N HIS A 164 6.47 0.28 19.54
CA HIS A 164 7.44 1.31 19.87
C HIS A 164 7.06 2.69 19.34
N LEU A 165 6.55 2.77 18.11
CA LEU A 165 6.04 4.03 17.56
C LEU A 165 4.83 4.55 18.35
N SER A 166 3.93 3.67 18.77
CA SER A 166 2.76 4.04 19.59
C SER A 166 3.20 4.63 20.94
N ASP A 167 4.21 4.05 21.57
CA ASP A 167 4.80 4.58 22.81
C ASP A 167 5.41 5.97 22.61
N LEU A 168 6.18 6.17 21.53
CA LEU A 168 6.78 7.46 21.19
C LEU A 168 5.72 8.55 20.93
N MET A 169 4.62 8.17 20.31
CA MET A 169 3.51 9.07 20.00
C MET A 169 2.58 9.32 21.19
N GLY A 170 2.63 8.46 22.21
CA GLY A 170 1.67 8.47 23.33
C GLY A 170 0.23 8.17 22.88
N ALA A 171 0.06 7.46 21.77
CA ALA A 171 -1.23 7.12 21.17
C ALA A 171 -1.16 5.81 20.38
N ASP A 172 -2.28 5.09 20.30
CA ASP A 172 -2.38 3.88 19.49
C ASP A 172 -2.18 4.20 17.99
N VAL A 173 -1.28 3.47 17.35
CA VAL A 173 -1.01 3.60 15.91
C VAL A 173 -1.53 2.36 15.18
N SER A 174 -2.64 2.52 14.47
CA SER A 174 -3.22 1.43 13.69
C SER A 174 -2.30 0.96 12.56
N ILE A 175 -2.07 -0.37 12.50
CA ILE A 175 -1.30 -1.02 11.43
C ILE A 175 -1.84 -0.72 10.02
N ARG A 176 -3.17 -0.50 9.91
CA ARG A 176 -3.83 -0.22 8.62
C ARG A 176 -3.28 1.02 7.92
N ARG A 177 -2.67 1.96 8.66
CA ARG A 177 -2.00 3.14 8.09
C ARG A 177 -0.75 2.80 7.30
N PHE A 178 -0.08 1.69 7.62
CA PHE A 178 1.16 1.27 6.95
C PHE A 178 0.90 0.48 5.68
N ARG A 179 -0.31 -0.07 5.55
CA ARG A 179 -0.72 -0.91 4.42
C ARG A 179 0.27 -2.05 4.13
N PRO A 180 0.68 -2.82 5.16
CA PRO A 180 1.66 -3.88 4.98
C PRO A 180 1.12 -4.97 4.05
N THR A 181 1.98 -5.70 3.37
CA THR A 181 1.63 -7.02 2.84
C THR A 181 1.54 -8.04 3.97
N ALA A 182 2.50 -8.00 4.90
CA ALA A 182 2.55 -8.88 6.06
C ALA A 182 2.92 -8.11 7.33
N LEU A 183 2.19 -8.37 8.41
CA LEU A 183 2.55 -8.00 9.77
C LEU A 183 3.29 -9.17 10.42
N LEU A 184 4.46 -8.89 10.98
CA LEU A 184 5.35 -9.87 11.56
C LEU A 184 5.41 -9.71 13.08
N GLY A 185 5.09 -10.77 13.81
CA GLY A 185 5.30 -10.91 15.24
C GLY A 185 6.66 -11.55 15.53
N SER A 186 7.32 -11.11 16.61
CA SER A 186 8.58 -11.71 17.06
C SER A 186 8.32 -13.09 17.66
N SER A 187 8.96 -14.15 17.15
CA SER A 187 8.76 -15.54 17.65
C SER A 187 9.53 -15.84 18.96
N GLY A 188 9.94 -14.79 19.69
CA GLY A 188 10.89 -14.86 20.79
C GLY A 188 10.95 -13.56 21.59
N GLU A 189 12.13 -13.18 22.09
CA GLU A 189 12.29 -11.91 22.81
C GLU A 189 12.04 -10.72 21.87
N THR A 190 11.17 -9.80 22.28
CA THR A 190 10.82 -8.59 21.52
C THR A 190 12.09 -7.80 21.17
N ALA A 191 12.22 -7.43 19.91
CA ALA A 191 13.35 -6.64 19.47
C ALA A 191 13.10 -5.16 19.84
N PRO A 192 14.01 -4.48 20.55
CA PRO A 192 13.76 -3.11 20.98
C PRO A 192 13.80 -2.14 19.80
N GLY A 193 12.86 -1.19 19.78
CA GLY A 193 12.86 -0.08 18.84
C GLY A 193 12.50 -0.49 17.41
N PHE A 194 13.29 0.00 16.45
CA PHE A 194 13.11 -0.27 15.02
C PHE A 194 14.17 -1.25 14.49
N ALA A 195 14.20 -2.46 15.06
CA ALA A 195 15.23 -3.45 14.72
C ALA A 195 15.17 -3.90 13.24
N ASP A 196 14.01 -3.79 12.61
CA ASP A 196 13.77 -4.08 11.19
C ASP A 196 14.56 -3.16 10.24
N LEU A 197 14.96 -1.96 10.69
CA LEU A 197 15.81 -1.05 9.90
C LEU A 197 17.20 -1.64 9.62
N ALA A 198 17.64 -2.65 10.38
CA ALA A 198 18.91 -3.33 10.17
C ALA A 198 18.84 -4.48 9.15
N TRP A 199 17.68 -4.69 8.51
CA TRP A 199 17.48 -5.78 7.55
C TRP A 199 17.89 -5.42 6.11
N VAL A 200 18.31 -4.19 5.85
CA VAL A 200 18.75 -3.76 4.51
C VAL A 200 19.80 -4.74 3.95
N ASP A 201 19.63 -5.11 2.68
CA ASP A 201 20.43 -6.07 1.93
C ASP A 201 20.41 -7.52 2.44
N ARG A 202 19.58 -7.83 3.44
CA ARG A 202 19.40 -9.21 3.90
C ARG A 202 18.48 -9.99 2.98
N THR A 203 18.62 -11.31 3.03
CA THR A 203 17.67 -12.24 2.44
C THR A 203 16.81 -12.86 3.53
N ALA A 204 15.56 -13.13 3.20
CA ALA A 204 14.60 -13.79 4.08
C ALA A 204 13.80 -14.82 3.28
N THR A 205 13.10 -15.70 3.98
CA THR A 205 12.13 -16.62 3.38
C THR A 205 10.76 -16.35 3.99
N LEU A 206 9.74 -16.22 3.15
CA LEU A 206 8.35 -16.12 3.55
C LEU A 206 7.59 -17.31 2.95
N GLY A 207 7.36 -18.35 3.75
CA GLY A 207 6.97 -19.65 3.23
C GLY A 207 8.05 -20.20 2.28
N ASP A 208 7.64 -20.59 1.07
CA ASP A 208 8.55 -21.11 0.03
C ASP A 208 9.18 -20.01 -0.85
N VAL A 209 8.89 -18.73 -0.56
CA VAL A 209 9.34 -17.59 -1.35
C VAL A 209 10.60 -16.97 -0.74
N GLY A 210 11.64 -16.80 -1.55
CA GLY A 210 12.83 -16.03 -1.19
C GLY A 210 12.61 -14.54 -1.40
N LEU A 211 12.94 -13.74 -0.39
CA LEU A 211 12.86 -12.28 -0.39
C LEU A 211 14.25 -11.66 -0.27
N HIS A 212 14.45 -10.52 -0.93
CA HIS A 212 15.58 -9.64 -0.72
C HIS A 212 15.06 -8.30 -0.19
N VAL A 213 15.56 -7.87 0.98
CA VAL A 213 15.10 -6.64 1.63
C VAL A 213 15.87 -5.46 1.07
N SER A 214 15.22 -4.68 0.21
CA SER A 214 15.85 -3.56 -0.50
C SER A 214 16.11 -2.32 0.38
N GLY A 215 15.41 -2.18 1.50
CA GLY A 215 15.56 -1.01 2.38
C GLY A 215 14.28 -0.64 3.15
N PRO A 216 14.37 0.39 4.00
CA PRO A 216 13.22 0.89 4.74
C PRO A 216 12.19 1.54 3.80
N ALA A 217 10.90 1.35 4.08
CA ALA A 217 9.83 2.00 3.35
C ALA A 217 9.72 3.49 3.76
N PRO A 218 9.92 4.45 2.83
CA PRO A 218 9.76 5.87 3.14
C PRO A 218 8.33 6.17 3.58
N ARG A 219 8.17 6.97 4.63
CA ARG A 219 6.85 7.42 5.09
C ARG A 219 6.46 8.70 4.36
N CYS A 220 5.16 8.89 4.18
CA CYS A 220 4.57 10.03 3.47
C CYS A 220 3.30 10.49 4.19
N VAL A 221 2.65 11.52 3.66
CA VAL A 221 1.43 12.16 4.22
C VAL A 221 0.25 11.20 4.49
N MET A 222 0.30 9.99 3.95
CA MET A 222 -0.73 8.96 4.06
C MET A 222 -0.86 8.33 5.44
N THR A 223 0.09 8.56 6.34
CA THR A 223 0.34 7.71 7.50
C THR A 223 0.25 8.48 8.79
#